data_AF-A0A4Q7P449-F1
#
_entry.id   AF-A0A4Q7P449-F1
#
_cell.length_a   1.000
_cell.length_b   1.000
_cell.length_c   1.000
_cell.angle_alpha   90.00
_cell.angle_beta   90.00
_cell.angle_gamma   90.00
#
_symmetry.space_group_name_H-M   'P 1'
#
loop_
_entity.id
_entity.type
_entity.pdbx_description
1 polymer ?
#
loop_
_entity_poly.entity_id
_entity_poly.type
_entity_poly.pdbx_seq_one_letter_code
_entity_poly.pdbx_strand_id
1 'polypeptide(L)'
;MKITDYEKVTQLLANNVLLVDGDGGTKTILARDLLAALVAVSSSQDYLAKMDVSQLTQVSSVSATDRLMVSAADGNKGITVNDAFWGILDSVISVEQRRNIFRGKNLGTALTTAQKAQIKAGTFKGFFIGDYWTIGDRIWRIVDINYWLNDGDTACTTPHLVIMPDGILYSAKMNETNITTGGYVGSQMYTDNLANAKTLVNSAFGSANILTHREYLTNAVTNGYPSAGAWYDSTVELPNEIMMYGSLVFTPAGDGSFVPNRYTIDKTQLALMKLYPRFINPQRQTQWLRDVVSSAYFARVGSVGTAVYAGASYSRGVRPVFGLVG
;
A
#
# COMPACT_ATOMS: atom_id res chain seq x y z
N MET A 1 6.22 59.43 -46.56
CA MET A 1 5.12 58.95 -45.71
C MET A 1 5.74 58.46 -44.42
N LYS A 2 5.39 59.05 -43.29
CA LYS A 2 5.87 58.57 -41.99
C LYS A 2 5.16 57.26 -41.69
N ILE A 3 5.80 56.36 -40.95
CA ILE A 3 5.18 55.07 -40.60
C ILE A 3 3.87 55.26 -39.79
N THR A 4 3.73 56.42 -39.14
CA THR A 4 2.54 56.86 -38.42
C THR A 4 1.36 57.22 -39.30
N ASP A 5 1.57 57.39 -40.61
CA ASP A 5 0.54 57.82 -41.56
C ASP A 5 -0.20 56.61 -42.18
N TYR A 6 0.27 55.39 -41.91
CA TYR A 6 -0.40 54.16 -42.34
C TYR A 6 -1.54 53.80 -41.39
N GLU A 7 -2.63 53.28 -41.95
CA GLU A 7 -3.70 52.67 -41.16
C GLU A 7 -3.18 51.50 -40.33
N LYS A 8 -3.62 51.41 -39.08
CA LYS A 8 -3.22 50.33 -38.17
C LYS A 8 -3.92 49.04 -38.59
N VAL A 9 -3.13 47.99 -38.80
CA VAL A 9 -3.66 46.63 -38.97
C VAL A 9 -4.17 46.14 -37.61
N THR A 10 -5.42 45.70 -37.56
CA THR A 10 -6.05 45.13 -36.35
C THR A 10 -6.07 43.60 -36.36
N GLN A 11 -5.83 42.96 -37.51
CA GLN A 11 -5.77 41.51 -37.67
C GLN A 11 -4.78 41.13 -38.76
N LEU A 12 -3.93 40.13 -38.50
CA LEU A 12 -3.00 39.58 -39.49
C LEU A 12 -3.64 38.42 -40.26
N LEU A 13 -3.48 38.42 -41.59
CA LEU A 13 -3.77 37.32 -42.50
C LEU A 13 -2.52 36.44 -42.71
N ALA A 14 -2.72 35.18 -43.02
CA ALA A 14 -1.63 34.20 -43.12
C ALA A 14 -0.64 34.47 -44.28
N ASN A 15 -0.97 35.35 -45.21
CA ASN A 15 -0.11 35.82 -46.31
C ASN A 15 0.50 37.21 -46.06
N ASN A 16 0.20 37.85 -44.94
CA ASN A 16 0.85 39.12 -44.60
C ASN A 16 2.35 38.89 -44.39
N VAL A 17 3.14 39.87 -44.85
CA VAL A 17 4.59 39.89 -44.70
C VAL A 17 4.94 41.03 -43.76
N LEU A 18 5.72 40.75 -42.73
CA LEU A 18 6.24 41.74 -41.81
C LEU A 18 7.71 41.99 -42.13
N LEU A 19 8.10 43.26 -42.12
CA LEU A 19 9.50 43.66 -42.20
C LEU A 19 10.12 43.56 -40.81
N VAL A 20 11.29 42.94 -40.73
CA VAL A 20 12.10 42.83 -39.51
C VAL A 20 13.45 43.45 -39.81
N ASP A 21 13.80 44.49 -39.08
CA ASP A 21 15.09 45.17 -39.22
C ASP A 21 16.03 44.80 -38.06
N GLY A 22 17.29 44.52 -38.37
CA GLY A 22 18.26 44.03 -37.40
C GLY A 22 19.61 43.65 -38.03
N ASP A 23 20.38 42.80 -37.36
CA ASP A 23 21.69 42.36 -37.83
C ASP A 23 21.60 41.67 -39.21
N GLY A 24 22.34 42.22 -40.18
CA GLY A 24 22.29 41.78 -41.58
C GLY A 24 21.22 42.47 -42.42
N GLY A 25 20.64 43.57 -41.94
CA GLY A 25 19.73 44.46 -42.68
C GLY A 25 18.25 44.05 -42.62
N THR A 26 17.41 44.80 -43.32
CA THR A 26 15.96 44.58 -43.34
C THR A 26 15.60 43.30 -44.09
N LYS A 27 14.92 42.38 -43.39
CA LYS A 27 14.42 41.11 -43.92
C LYS A 27 12.90 41.04 -43.76
N THR A 28 12.31 39.97 -44.29
CA THR A 28 10.87 39.70 -44.22
C THR A 28 10.59 38.41 -43.46
N ILE A 29 9.44 38.35 -42.79
CA ILE A 29 8.87 37.13 -42.22
C ILE A 29 7.37 37.07 -42.51
N LEU A 30 6.84 35.88 -42.81
CA LEU A 30 5.39 35.73 -42.96
C LEU A 30 4.72 35.82 -41.59
N ALA A 31 3.52 36.40 -41.53
CA ALA A 31 2.73 36.49 -40.31
C ALA A 31 2.48 35.12 -39.66
N ARG A 32 2.30 34.07 -40.47
CA ARG A 32 2.15 32.68 -39.99
C ARG A 32 3.41 32.12 -39.32
N ASP A 33 4.59 32.58 -39.75
CA ASP A 33 5.89 32.11 -39.26
C ASP A 33 6.38 32.97 -38.09
N LEU A 34 5.86 34.20 -37.98
CA LEU A 34 6.22 35.15 -36.93
C LEU A 34 6.03 34.57 -35.53
N LEU A 35 4.93 33.84 -35.29
CA LEU A 35 4.69 33.22 -33.99
C LEU A 35 5.82 32.24 -33.65
N ALA A 36 6.17 31.33 -34.56
CA ALA A 36 7.25 30.36 -34.33
C ALA A 36 8.62 31.03 -34.15
N ALA A 37 8.92 32.09 -34.93
CA ALA A 37 10.16 32.86 -34.78
C ALA A 37 10.21 33.61 -33.44
N LEU A 38 9.09 34.21 -33.02
CA LEU A 38 8.95 34.80 -31.70
C LEU A 38 9.12 33.73 -30.61
N VAL A 39 8.65 32.49 -30.81
CA VAL A 39 8.83 31.39 -29.84
C VAL A 39 10.30 31.08 -29.67
N ALA A 40 11.03 31.06 -30.78
CA ALA A 40 12.45 30.76 -30.77
C ALA A 40 13.31 31.84 -30.08
N VAL A 41 12.85 33.10 -30.03
CA VAL A 41 13.58 34.21 -29.40
C VAL A 41 13.01 34.65 -28.05
N SER A 42 11.83 34.17 -27.66
CA SER A 42 11.19 34.50 -26.38
C SER A 42 11.29 33.35 -25.38
N SER A 43 11.05 33.64 -24.10
CA SER A 43 10.98 32.59 -23.08
C SER A 43 9.64 31.85 -23.15
N SER A 44 9.59 30.62 -22.63
CA SER A 44 8.31 29.90 -22.46
C SER A 44 7.31 30.60 -21.52
N GLN A 45 7.77 31.57 -20.70
CA GLN A 45 6.91 32.37 -19.83
C GLN A 45 6.10 33.40 -20.63
N ASP A 46 6.66 33.94 -21.72
CA ASP A 46 6.01 34.95 -22.56
C ASP A 46 4.78 34.41 -23.31
N TYR A 47 4.74 33.10 -23.58
CA TYR A 47 3.57 32.42 -24.17
C TYR A 47 2.44 32.24 -23.18
N LEU A 48 2.73 31.76 -21.98
CA LEU A 48 1.71 31.52 -20.96
C LEU A 48 1.05 32.83 -20.50
N ALA A 49 1.80 33.92 -20.44
CA ALA A 49 1.26 35.24 -20.11
C ALA A 49 0.25 35.77 -21.13
N LYS A 50 0.31 35.30 -22.38
CA LYS A 50 -0.60 35.69 -23.47
C LYS A 50 -1.71 34.66 -23.73
N MET A 51 -1.62 33.48 -23.11
CA MET A 51 -2.63 32.44 -23.25
C MET A 51 -3.84 32.74 -22.36
N ASP A 52 -4.96 33.12 -22.97
CA ASP A 52 -6.23 33.23 -22.26
C ASP A 52 -6.85 31.85 -22.08
N VAL A 53 -6.71 31.28 -20.88
CA VAL A 53 -7.26 29.95 -20.51
C VAL A 53 -8.78 29.89 -20.71
N SER A 54 -9.49 31.03 -20.64
CA SER A 54 -10.95 31.08 -20.83
C SER A 54 -11.38 30.78 -22.27
N GLN A 55 -10.47 30.88 -23.25
CA GLN A 55 -10.72 30.55 -24.66
C GLN A 55 -10.48 29.07 -24.99
N LEU A 56 -9.91 28.30 -24.05
CA LEU A 56 -9.71 26.86 -24.24
C LEU A 56 -11.06 26.14 -24.16
N THR A 57 -11.28 25.16 -25.04
CA THR A 57 -12.45 24.29 -24.93
C THR A 57 -12.40 23.52 -23.62
N GLN A 58 -13.44 23.66 -22.80
CA GLN A 58 -13.56 22.93 -21.56
C GLN A 58 -13.62 21.42 -21.82
N VAL A 59 -12.77 20.66 -21.14
CA VAL A 59 -12.88 19.21 -21.05
C VAL A 59 -13.69 18.83 -19.80
N SER A 60 -14.63 17.90 -19.95
CA SER A 60 -15.47 17.40 -18.85
C SER A 60 -14.96 16.07 -18.26
N SER A 61 -13.92 15.51 -18.86
CA SER A 61 -13.24 14.29 -18.40
C SER A 61 -11.77 14.34 -18.82
N VAL A 62 -10.95 13.53 -18.16
CA VAL A 62 -9.52 13.36 -18.46
C VAL A 62 -9.21 11.88 -18.66
N SER A 63 -8.31 11.59 -19.59
CA SER A 63 -7.68 10.29 -19.76
C SER A 63 -6.45 10.17 -18.86
N ALA A 64 -6.11 8.94 -18.46
CA ALA A 64 -4.86 8.66 -17.77
C ALA A 64 -3.62 9.08 -18.59
N THR A 65 -3.73 9.17 -19.91
CA THR A 65 -2.67 9.58 -20.83
C THR A 65 -2.65 11.08 -21.11
N ASP A 66 -3.69 11.83 -20.71
CA ASP A 66 -3.70 13.28 -20.86
C ASP A 66 -2.57 13.88 -20.04
N ARG A 67 -2.06 15.04 -20.48
CA ARG A 67 -0.92 15.68 -19.85
C ARG A 67 -1.31 16.99 -19.18
N LEU A 68 -0.84 17.15 -17.96
CA LEU A 68 -0.80 18.43 -17.26
C LEU A 68 0.58 19.06 -17.47
N MET A 69 0.61 20.38 -17.60
CA MET A 69 1.87 21.12 -17.55
C MET A 69 2.24 21.40 -16.09
N VAL A 70 3.50 21.15 -15.76
CA VAL A 70 4.12 21.49 -14.47
C VAL A 70 5.21 22.50 -14.75
N SER A 71 5.12 23.67 -14.09
CA SER A 71 6.23 24.62 -14.10
C SER A 71 7.25 24.19 -13.04
N ALA A 72 8.41 23.72 -13.49
CA ALA A 72 9.51 23.30 -12.62
C ALA A 72 10.68 24.29 -12.73
N ALA A 73 11.59 24.25 -11.75
CA ALA A 73 12.75 25.15 -11.70
C ALA A 73 13.65 25.06 -12.94
N ASP A 74 13.69 23.89 -13.60
CA ASP A 74 14.45 23.63 -14.83
C ASP A 74 13.58 23.70 -16.11
N GLY A 75 12.42 24.36 -16.03
CA GLY A 75 11.53 24.63 -17.14
C GLY A 75 10.17 23.92 -17.05
N ASN A 76 9.29 24.22 -18.00
CA ASN A 76 7.97 23.61 -18.06
C ASN A 76 8.09 22.15 -18.55
N LYS A 77 7.46 21.22 -17.82
CA LYS A 77 7.43 19.78 -18.12
C LYS A 77 6.00 19.31 -18.28
N GLY A 78 5.78 18.29 -19.11
CA GLY A 78 4.50 17.60 -19.16
C GLY A 78 4.51 16.38 -18.24
N ILE A 79 3.46 16.17 -17.45
CA ILE A 79 3.23 14.96 -16.65
C ILE A 79 1.89 14.35 -17.03
N THR A 80 1.75 13.03 -17.02
CA THR A 80 0.44 12.41 -17.27
C THR A 80 -0.50 12.67 -16.09
N VAL A 81 -1.81 12.67 -16.30
CA VAL A 81 -2.80 12.83 -15.21
C VAL A 81 -2.63 11.75 -14.14
N ASN A 82 -2.38 10.50 -14.53
CA ASN A 82 -2.15 9.41 -13.58
C ASN A 82 -0.86 9.62 -12.76
N ASP A 83 0.23 9.99 -13.41
CA ASP A 83 1.50 10.25 -12.71
C ASP A 83 1.41 11.49 -11.82
N ALA A 84 0.65 12.52 -12.24
CA ALA A 84 0.39 13.70 -11.44
C ALA A 84 -0.41 13.36 -10.19
N PHE A 85 -1.49 12.61 -10.33
CA PHE A 85 -2.33 12.20 -9.20
C PHE A 85 -1.50 11.43 -8.15
N TRP A 86 -0.80 10.38 -8.57
CA TRP A 86 0.01 9.58 -7.64
C TRP A 86 1.24 10.32 -7.13
N GLY A 87 1.89 11.13 -7.96
CA GLY A 87 3.07 11.92 -7.59
C GLY A 87 2.75 13.01 -6.58
N ILE A 88 1.62 13.72 -6.74
CA ILE A 88 1.14 14.70 -5.77
C ILE A 88 0.81 14.00 -4.46
N LEU A 89 -0.01 12.94 -4.50
CA LEU A 89 -0.33 12.17 -3.29
C LEU A 89 0.95 11.72 -2.59
N ASP A 90 1.90 11.14 -3.32
CA ASP A 90 3.15 10.65 -2.74
C ASP A 90 4.04 11.76 -2.15
N SER A 91 3.90 13.00 -2.63
CA SER A 91 4.69 14.12 -2.14
C SER A 91 4.11 14.82 -0.92
N VAL A 92 2.78 14.86 -0.78
CA VAL A 92 2.12 15.80 0.15
C VAL A 92 1.34 15.15 1.28
N ILE A 93 0.91 13.90 1.15
CA ILE A 93 0.06 13.26 2.15
C ILE A 93 0.88 12.72 3.33
N SER A 94 0.25 12.70 4.51
CA SER A 94 0.83 12.08 5.70
C SER A 94 0.81 10.55 5.64
N VAL A 95 1.55 9.91 6.53
CA VAL A 95 1.56 8.43 6.65
C VAL A 95 0.17 7.89 7.03
N GLU A 96 -0.54 8.61 7.91
CA GLU A 96 -1.91 8.27 8.33
C GLU A 96 -2.88 8.33 7.15
N GLN A 97 -2.68 9.27 6.22
CA GLN A 97 -3.48 9.34 5.00
C GLN A 97 -3.15 8.19 4.03
N ARG A 98 -1.87 7.78 3.92
CA ARG A 98 -1.47 6.61 3.11
C ARG A 98 -2.17 5.34 3.55
N ARG A 99 -2.36 5.15 4.86
CA ARG A 99 -3.10 4.02 5.44
C ARG A 99 -4.57 3.94 4.98
N ASN A 100 -5.12 5.02 4.42
CA ASN A 100 -6.52 5.09 3.98
C ASN A 100 -6.69 5.12 2.45
N ILE A 101 -5.61 4.97 1.68
CA ILE A 101 -5.65 5.07 0.21
C ILE A 101 -5.15 3.77 -0.41
N PHE A 102 -6.00 3.15 -1.23
CA PHE A 102 -5.63 1.98 -2.03
C PHE A 102 -5.08 2.38 -3.39
N ARG A 103 -4.03 1.70 -3.82
CA ARG A 103 -3.44 1.86 -5.16
C ARG A 103 -3.34 0.55 -5.94
N GLY A 104 -2.76 -0.50 -5.35
CA GLY A 104 -2.66 -1.79 -6.02
C GLY A 104 -1.57 -1.86 -7.10
N LYS A 105 -0.46 -1.12 -6.96
CA LYS A 105 0.66 -1.11 -7.91
C LYS A 105 1.65 -2.26 -7.62
N ASN A 106 2.16 -2.88 -8.68
CA ASN A 106 3.32 -3.77 -8.58
C ASN A 106 4.59 -2.95 -8.34
N LEU A 107 5.27 -3.22 -7.23
CA LEU A 107 6.48 -2.55 -6.74
C LEU A 107 7.77 -3.20 -7.27
N GLY A 108 7.65 -4.30 -8.03
CA GLY A 108 8.75 -5.03 -8.63
C GLY A 108 8.86 -6.47 -8.13
N THR A 109 10.01 -7.08 -8.42
CA THR A 109 10.29 -8.49 -8.13
C THR A 109 11.18 -8.72 -6.91
N ALA A 110 11.59 -7.66 -6.22
CA ALA A 110 12.38 -7.70 -4.99
C ALA A 110 12.25 -6.38 -4.21
N LEU A 111 12.58 -6.40 -2.92
CA LEU A 111 12.69 -5.21 -2.10
C LEU A 111 14.01 -4.46 -2.38
N THR A 112 13.93 -3.31 -3.02
CA THR A 112 15.09 -2.52 -3.45
C THR A 112 15.69 -1.67 -2.32
N THR A 113 16.95 -1.25 -2.48
CA THR A 113 17.61 -0.33 -1.54
C THR A 113 16.86 1.00 -1.37
N ALA A 114 16.30 1.55 -2.45
CA ALA A 114 15.53 2.80 -2.39
C ALA A 114 14.21 2.61 -1.60
N GLN A 115 13.54 1.47 -1.80
CA GLN A 115 12.34 1.10 -1.05
C GLN A 115 12.63 0.97 0.44
N LYS A 116 13.71 0.25 0.80
CA LYS A 116 14.20 0.13 2.17
C LYS A 116 14.44 1.48 2.82
N ALA A 117 15.13 2.40 2.13
CA ALA A 117 15.38 3.74 2.67
C ALA A 117 14.09 4.50 3.02
N GLN A 118 13.02 4.38 2.22
CA GLN A 118 11.74 5.04 2.52
C GLN A 118 10.97 4.37 3.67
N ILE A 119 11.08 3.04 3.83
CA ILE A 119 10.51 2.32 4.99
C ILE A 119 11.26 2.75 6.25
N LYS A 120 12.59 2.66 6.24
CA LYS A 120 13.45 3.02 7.39
C LYS A 120 13.27 4.46 7.84
N ALA A 121 13.09 5.39 6.90
CA ALA A 121 12.84 6.79 7.21
C ALA A 121 11.43 7.06 7.78
N GLY A 122 10.53 6.06 7.73
CA GLY A 122 9.13 6.21 8.15
C GLY A 122 8.30 7.14 7.27
N THR A 123 8.83 7.57 6.12
CA THR A 123 8.12 8.45 5.17
C THR A 123 7.15 7.65 4.29
N PHE A 124 7.47 6.38 4.04
CA PHE A 124 6.74 5.46 3.17
C PHE A 124 6.44 6.04 1.78
N LYS A 125 7.30 6.93 1.28
CA LYS A 125 7.18 7.42 -0.11
C LYS A 125 7.29 6.26 -1.08
N GLY A 126 6.45 6.28 -2.09
CA GLY A 126 6.29 5.21 -3.07
C GLY A 126 5.37 4.06 -2.62
N PHE A 127 4.88 4.04 -1.38
CA PHE A 127 4.03 2.96 -0.85
C PHE A 127 2.61 3.44 -0.49
N PHE A 128 1.64 2.61 -0.86
CA PHE A 128 0.22 2.76 -0.55
C PHE A 128 -0.38 1.39 -0.21
N ILE A 129 -1.54 1.40 0.44
CA ILE A 129 -2.25 0.16 0.77
C ILE A 129 -2.60 -0.60 -0.51
N GLY A 130 -2.43 -1.92 -0.45
CA GLY A 130 -2.68 -2.80 -1.57
C GLY A 130 -1.58 -2.87 -2.62
N ASP A 131 -0.56 -2.01 -2.58
CA ASP A 131 0.64 -2.24 -3.41
C ASP A 131 1.31 -3.56 -3.04
N TYR A 132 2.07 -4.12 -3.97
CA TYR A 132 2.60 -5.47 -3.80
C TYR A 132 3.88 -5.72 -4.56
N TRP A 133 4.65 -6.72 -4.12
CA TRP A 133 5.74 -7.31 -4.89
C TRP A 133 5.29 -8.62 -5.51
N THR A 134 5.86 -8.95 -6.66
CA THR A 134 5.75 -10.29 -7.29
C THR A 134 7.10 -10.98 -7.17
N ILE A 135 7.31 -11.76 -6.11
CA ILE A 135 8.60 -12.41 -5.83
C ILE A 135 8.44 -13.91 -6.06
N GLY A 136 9.13 -14.43 -7.07
CA GLY A 136 8.87 -15.78 -7.59
C GLY A 136 7.45 -15.87 -8.17
N ASP A 137 6.70 -16.87 -7.74
CA ASP A 137 5.30 -17.14 -8.12
C ASP A 137 4.28 -16.50 -7.16
N ARG A 138 4.74 -15.70 -6.19
CA ARG A 138 3.91 -15.16 -5.10
C ARG A 138 3.72 -13.66 -5.19
N ILE A 139 2.50 -13.23 -4.90
CA ILE A 139 2.15 -11.84 -4.65
C ILE A 139 2.22 -11.58 -3.15
N TRP A 140 3.03 -10.60 -2.75
CA TRP A 140 3.20 -10.13 -1.37
C TRP A 140 2.67 -8.72 -1.25
N ARG A 141 1.57 -8.53 -0.53
CA ARG A 141 0.78 -7.30 -0.56
C ARG A 141 0.88 -6.53 0.75
N ILE A 142 0.98 -5.21 0.64
CA ILE A 142 0.87 -4.28 1.76
C ILE A 142 -0.57 -4.27 2.24
N VAL A 143 -0.79 -4.76 3.45
CA VAL A 143 -2.11 -4.82 4.10
C VAL A 143 -2.31 -3.72 5.13
N ASP A 144 -1.23 -3.14 5.66
CA ASP A 144 -1.25 -2.03 6.60
C ASP A 144 0.13 -1.32 6.67
N ILE A 145 0.22 -0.20 7.38
CA ILE A 145 1.44 0.59 7.61
C ILE A 145 1.50 0.94 9.10
N ASN A 146 2.65 0.66 9.74
CA ASN A 146 2.88 0.95 11.16
C ASN A 146 1.82 0.39 12.12
N TYR A 147 1.24 -0.77 11.80
CA TYR A 147 0.13 -1.33 12.56
C TYR A 147 0.49 -1.61 14.03
N TRP A 148 1.73 -2.05 14.29
CA TRP A 148 2.23 -2.36 15.63
C TRP A 148 3.07 -1.22 16.25
N LEU A 149 3.09 -0.02 15.65
CA LEU A 149 3.90 1.09 16.17
C LEU A 149 3.35 1.54 17.54
N ASN A 150 4.26 1.67 18.51
CA ASN A 150 3.97 1.95 19.93
C ASN A 150 3.15 0.87 20.65
N ASP A 151 3.12 -0.36 20.11
CA ASP A 151 2.53 -1.52 20.77
C ASP A 151 3.58 -2.45 21.38
N GLY A 152 3.12 -3.33 22.27
CA GLY A 152 3.95 -4.31 22.98
C GLY A 152 4.11 -4.02 24.49
N ASP A 153 4.59 -5.00 25.26
CA ASP A 153 5.16 -4.77 26.60
C ASP A 153 6.44 -3.92 26.53
N THR A 154 7.12 -3.97 25.40
CA THR A 154 8.13 -3.00 24.99
C THR A 154 7.68 -2.37 23.68
N ALA A 155 7.60 -1.03 23.65
CA ALA A 155 7.09 -0.29 22.50
C ALA A 155 7.90 -0.58 21.23
N CYS A 156 7.22 -1.01 20.17
CA CYS A 156 7.80 -1.07 18.84
C CYS A 156 7.94 0.36 18.27
N THR A 157 9.17 0.79 18.02
CA THR A 157 9.48 2.12 17.47
C THR A 157 9.97 2.08 16.02
N THR A 158 10.08 0.88 15.44
CA THR A 158 10.63 0.68 14.09
C THR A 158 9.54 0.90 13.05
N PRO A 159 9.70 1.85 12.11
CA PRO A 159 8.76 2.00 11.00
C PRO A 159 8.71 0.76 10.12
N HIS A 160 7.50 0.31 9.76
CA HIS A 160 7.31 -0.94 9.02
C HIS A 160 6.06 -0.90 8.12
N LEU A 161 6.12 -1.66 7.03
CA LEU A 161 4.94 -2.06 6.26
C LEU A 161 4.42 -3.40 6.80
N VAL A 162 3.11 -3.61 6.84
CA VAL A 162 2.54 -4.93 7.18
C VAL A 162 2.21 -5.66 5.90
N ILE A 163 2.69 -6.89 5.76
CA ILE A 163 2.61 -7.67 4.54
C ILE A 163 1.86 -8.98 4.78
N MET A 164 1.05 -9.37 3.80
CA MET A 164 0.52 -10.74 3.68
C MET A 164 0.67 -11.23 2.24
N PRO A 165 0.94 -12.53 2.02
CA PRO A 165 0.80 -13.10 0.68
C PRO A 165 -0.67 -13.07 0.25
N ASP A 166 -0.98 -12.99 -1.05
CA ASP A 166 -2.37 -13.08 -1.51
C ASP A 166 -2.93 -14.50 -1.31
N GLY A 167 -2.12 -15.52 -1.58
CA GLY A 167 -2.49 -16.93 -1.40
C GLY A 167 -1.94 -17.53 -0.11
N ILE A 168 -2.46 -18.69 0.27
CA ILE A 168 -1.84 -19.53 1.29
C ILE A 168 -0.45 -19.99 0.80
N LEU A 169 0.52 -20.08 1.71
CA LEU A 169 1.87 -20.52 1.36
C LEU A 169 1.96 -22.06 1.22
N TYR A 170 1.20 -22.77 2.06
CA TYR A 170 1.05 -24.22 2.11
C TYR A 170 -0.14 -24.55 3.01
N SER A 171 -0.46 -25.85 3.19
CA SER A 171 -1.47 -26.30 4.16
C SER A 171 -0.81 -27.08 5.29
N ALA A 172 -1.27 -26.84 6.52
CA ALA A 172 -0.81 -27.55 7.72
C ALA A 172 -1.94 -27.65 8.76
N LYS A 173 -1.72 -28.49 9.77
CA LYS A 173 -2.63 -28.65 10.92
C LYS A 173 -2.23 -27.69 12.04
N MET A 174 -3.19 -27.35 12.90
CA MET A 174 -2.87 -26.69 14.17
C MET A 174 -2.23 -27.69 15.14
N ASN A 175 -2.75 -28.92 15.21
CA ASN A 175 -2.25 -30.04 16.02
C ASN A 175 -2.61 -31.37 15.33
N GLU A 176 -1.99 -32.50 15.71
CA GLU A 176 -2.34 -33.80 15.14
C GLU A 176 -3.77 -34.28 15.50
N THR A 177 -4.22 -33.99 16.72
CA THR A 177 -5.58 -34.27 17.21
C THR A 177 -6.34 -32.98 17.49
N ASN A 178 -7.67 -33.07 17.65
CA ASN A 178 -8.52 -31.92 17.98
C ASN A 178 -8.35 -31.49 19.44
N ILE A 179 -7.19 -30.95 19.76
CA ILE A 179 -6.84 -30.38 21.07
C ILE A 179 -6.29 -28.97 20.88
N THR A 180 -6.49 -28.12 21.88
CA THR A 180 -5.94 -26.76 21.93
C THR A 180 -5.11 -26.51 23.19
N THR A 181 -4.73 -27.57 23.91
CA THR A 181 -3.84 -27.50 25.08
C THR A 181 -2.59 -26.70 24.75
N GLY A 182 -2.23 -25.74 25.61
CA GLY A 182 -1.12 -24.83 25.36
C GLY A 182 -1.46 -23.65 24.43
N GLY A 183 -2.71 -23.51 24.00
CA GLY A 183 -3.15 -22.39 23.15
C GLY A 183 -2.50 -22.40 21.78
N TYR A 184 -2.33 -21.21 21.20
CA TYR A 184 -1.64 -21.04 19.93
C TYR A 184 -0.16 -21.39 20.05
N VAL A 185 0.50 -20.92 21.11
CA VAL A 185 1.95 -21.12 21.31
C VAL A 185 2.30 -22.60 21.49
N GLY A 186 1.46 -23.36 22.20
CA GLY A 186 1.63 -24.80 22.37
C GLY A 186 1.17 -25.65 21.19
N SER A 187 0.68 -25.03 20.11
CA SER A 187 0.24 -25.75 18.93
C SER A 187 1.42 -26.18 18.05
N GLN A 188 1.28 -27.32 17.38
CA GLN A 188 2.23 -27.77 16.36
C GLN A 188 2.37 -26.75 15.22
N MET A 189 1.33 -25.94 14.98
CA MET A 189 1.45 -24.81 14.05
C MET A 189 2.59 -23.89 14.45
N TYR A 190 2.58 -23.42 15.70
CA TYR A 190 3.55 -22.46 16.20
C TYR A 190 4.95 -23.06 16.37
N THR A 191 5.05 -24.27 16.92
CA THR A 191 6.34 -24.88 17.22
C THR A 191 7.07 -25.37 15.98
N ASP A 192 6.35 -25.91 14.99
CA ASP A 192 6.96 -26.63 13.88
C ASP A 192 6.51 -26.08 12.53
N ASN A 193 5.19 -26.05 12.27
CA ASN A 193 4.71 -25.84 10.91
C ASN A 193 4.98 -24.41 10.40
N LEU A 194 4.99 -23.39 11.26
CA LEU A 194 5.21 -21.99 10.90
C LEU A 194 6.66 -21.69 10.49
N ALA A 195 7.62 -22.58 10.82
CA ALA A 195 9.02 -22.44 10.40
C ALA A 195 9.18 -22.40 8.87
N ASN A 196 8.32 -23.10 8.13
CA ASN A 196 8.31 -23.06 6.67
C ASN A 196 7.87 -21.67 6.15
N ALA A 197 6.81 -21.08 6.73
CA ALA A 197 6.39 -19.72 6.40
C ALA A 197 7.50 -18.70 6.68
N LYS A 198 8.17 -18.81 7.84
CA LYS A 198 9.36 -17.99 8.19
C LYS A 198 10.46 -18.12 7.13
N THR A 199 10.76 -19.34 6.68
CA THR A 199 11.75 -19.60 5.62
C THR A 199 11.38 -18.95 4.29
N LEU A 200 10.12 -19.08 3.86
CA LEU A 200 9.63 -18.49 2.61
C LEU A 200 9.66 -16.95 2.64
N VAL A 201 9.22 -16.35 3.75
CA VAL A 201 9.27 -14.89 3.96
C VAL A 201 10.72 -14.40 3.96
N ASN A 202 11.60 -15.06 4.70
CA ASN A 202 13.02 -14.70 4.76
C ASN A 202 13.72 -14.87 3.40
N SER A 203 13.31 -15.85 2.59
CA SER A 203 13.84 -16.03 1.23
C SER A 203 13.38 -14.91 0.30
N ALA A 204 12.15 -14.42 0.46
CA ALA A 204 11.60 -13.36 -0.38
C ALA A 204 12.17 -11.97 -0.06
N PHE A 205 12.36 -11.66 1.23
CA PHE A 205 12.71 -10.31 1.68
C PHE A 205 14.05 -10.19 2.39
N GLY A 206 14.69 -11.31 2.76
CA GLY A 206 15.86 -11.34 3.62
C GLY A 206 15.51 -11.12 5.09
N SER A 207 16.01 -11.97 5.99
CA SER A 207 15.68 -11.94 7.43
C SER A 207 16.00 -10.61 8.11
N ALA A 208 17.04 -9.90 7.67
CA ALA A 208 17.41 -8.58 8.17
C ALA A 208 16.34 -7.49 7.92
N ASN A 209 15.39 -7.75 7.01
CA ASN A 209 14.31 -6.81 6.67
C ASN A 209 12.96 -7.24 7.27
N ILE A 210 12.93 -8.24 8.16
CA ILE A 210 11.71 -8.66 8.86
C ILE A 210 11.68 -8.03 10.24
N LEU A 211 10.56 -7.39 10.58
CA LEU A 211 10.34 -6.80 11.90
C LEU A 211 10.32 -7.91 12.96
N THR A 212 11.03 -7.67 14.07
CA THR A 212 10.74 -8.33 15.33
C THR A 212 9.97 -7.37 16.22
N HIS A 213 8.80 -7.76 16.69
CA HIS A 213 8.01 -6.98 17.65
C HIS A 213 7.52 -7.84 18.80
N ARG A 214 7.09 -7.19 19.88
CA ARG A 214 6.52 -7.85 21.04
C ARG A 214 5.05 -8.13 20.80
N GLU A 215 4.69 -9.40 20.83
CA GLU A 215 3.33 -9.89 20.58
C GLU A 215 2.83 -10.68 21.77
N TYR A 216 1.59 -10.43 22.18
CA TYR A 216 0.98 -11.20 23.26
C TYR A 216 0.20 -12.38 22.68
N LEU A 217 0.66 -13.59 22.97
CA LEU A 217 0.10 -14.82 22.38
C LEU A 217 -0.49 -15.74 23.46
N THR A 218 -1.64 -16.33 23.15
CA THR A 218 -2.30 -17.33 24.00
C THR A 218 -1.43 -18.58 24.14
N ASN A 219 -1.12 -18.95 25.38
CA ASN A 219 -0.26 -20.10 25.71
C ASN A 219 -0.92 -21.13 26.64
N ALA A 220 -2.19 -20.95 26.99
CA ALA A 220 -2.95 -21.92 27.77
C ALA A 220 -4.44 -21.91 27.41
N VAL A 221 -5.08 -23.07 27.58
CA VAL A 221 -6.52 -23.26 27.42
C VAL A 221 -7.04 -24.04 28.62
N THR A 222 -8.09 -23.54 29.26
CA THR A 222 -8.76 -24.19 30.40
C THR A 222 -10.24 -24.27 30.11
N ASN A 223 -10.84 -25.46 30.24
CA ASN A 223 -12.27 -25.70 29.97
C ASN A 223 -12.75 -25.19 28.60
N GLY A 224 -11.85 -25.24 27.60
CA GLY A 224 -12.13 -24.77 26.24
C GLY A 224 -12.00 -23.27 26.02
N TYR A 225 -11.59 -22.49 27.03
CA TYR A 225 -11.34 -21.07 26.86
C TYR A 225 -9.85 -20.74 26.84
N PRO A 226 -9.39 -19.77 26.04
CA PRO A 226 -8.05 -19.21 26.19
C PRO A 226 -7.94 -18.62 27.60
N SER A 227 -7.00 -19.12 28.40
CA SER A 227 -6.94 -18.84 29.84
C SER A 227 -5.67 -18.11 30.28
N ALA A 228 -4.61 -18.16 29.48
CA ALA A 228 -3.37 -17.41 29.73
C ALA A 228 -2.66 -17.07 28.41
N GLY A 229 -1.69 -16.17 28.51
CA GLY A 229 -0.86 -15.70 27.42
C GLY A 229 0.38 -15.02 27.96
N ALA A 230 1.36 -14.83 27.09
CA ALA A 230 2.61 -14.18 27.44
C ALA A 230 3.13 -13.37 26.26
N TRP A 231 4.10 -12.51 26.53
CA TRP A 231 4.78 -11.70 25.53
C TRP A 231 5.93 -12.48 24.88
N TYR A 232 5.93 -12.54 23.55
CA TYR A 232 6.94 -13.21 22.74
C TYR A 232 7.53 -12.25 21.70
N ASP A 233 8.77 -12.50 21.31
CA ASP A 233 9.33 -11.90 20.11
C ASP A 233 8.72 -12.60 18.89
N SER A 234 7.95 -11.84 18.11
CA SER A 234 7.27 -12.32 16.91
C SER A 234 7.84 -11.68 15.66
N THR A 235 7.87 -12.45 14.58
CA THR A 235 8.37 -12.02 13.26
C THR A 235 7.34 -12.29 12.17
N VAL A 236 6.99 -13.56 12.00
CA VAL A 236 5.99 -14.04 11.03
C VAL A 236 5.00 -14.91 11.79
N GLU A 237 3.73 -14.50 11.80
CA GLU A 237 2.67 -15.15 12.58
C GLU A 237 1.41 -15.36 11.75
N LEU A 238 0.51 -16.25 12.18
CA LEU A 238 -0.85 -16.26 11.65
C LEU A 238 -1.61 -15.01 12.14
N PRO A 239 -2.43 -14.37 11.29
CA PRO A 239 -3.28 -13.27 11.74
C PRO A 239 -4.36 -13.79 12.70
N ASN A 240 -4.96 -12.88 13.47
CA ASN A 240 -6.13 -13.19 14.30
C ASN A 240 -7.44 -12.69 13.67
N GLU A 241 -8.55 -13.00 14.33
CA GLU A 241 -9.88 -12.56 13.92
C GLU A 241 -10.00 -11.04 13.82
N ILE A 242 -9.41 -10.27 14.74
CA ILE A 242 -9.51 -8.80 14.71
C ILE A 242 -8.80 -8.23 13.49
N MET A 243 -7.59 -8.68 13.17
CA MET A 243 -6.88 -8.26 11.95
C MET A 243 -7.70 -8.50 10.68
N MET A 244 -8.41 -9.63 10.61
CA MET A 244 -9.14 -10.02 9.41
C MET A 244 -10.56 -9.45 9.34
N TYR A 245 -11.28 -9.41 10.45
CA TYR A 245 -12.71 -9.10 10.53
C TYR A 245 -13.05 -7.86 11.37
N GLY A 246 -12.08 -7.30 12.08
CA GLY A 246 -12.26 -6.13 12.95
C GLY A 246 -12.85 -6.45 14.32
N SER A 247 -13.14 -7.71 14.62
CA SER A 247 -13.61 -8.18 15.92
C SER A 247 -13.27 -9.66 16.12
N LEU A 248 -13.35 -10.10 17.37
CA LEU A 248 -13.41 -11.52 17.71
C LEU A 248 -14.81 -12.04 17.35
N VAL A 249 -14.90 -13.04 16.46
CA VAL A 249 -16.17 -13.60 15.99
C VAL A 249 -16.47 -14.92 16.69
N PHE A 250 -15.48 -15.83 16.75
CA PHE A 250 -15.62 -17.16 17.34
C PHE A 250 -14.81 -17.36 18.61
N THR A 251 -13.76 -16.58 18.85
CA THR A 251 -13.05 -16.61 20.13
C THR A 251 -14.06 -16.44 21.27
N PRO A 252 -14.11 -17.34 22.27
CA PRO A 252 -15.22 -17.42 23.20
C PRO A 252 -15.27 -16.19 24.11
N ALA A 253 -16.48 -15.74 24.45
CA ALA A 253 -16.73 -14.60 25.32
C ALA A 253 -16.73 -14.94 26.79
N GLY A 254 -16.50 -13.94 27.62
CA GLY A 254 -16.77 -14.08 29.05
C GLY A 254 -18.26 -14.19 29.27
N ASP A 255 -18.65 -15.04 30.22
CA ASP A 255 -20.04 -15.31 30.59
C ASP A 255 -20.40 -14.70 31.96
N GLY A 256 -19.51 -13.88 32.52
CA GLY A 256 -19.63 -13.29 33.85
C GLY A 256 -19.06 -14.16 34.98
N SER A 257 -18.82 -15.45 34.74
CA SER A 257 -18.16 -16.36 35.68
C SER A 257 -16.69 -16.60 35.32
N PHE A 258 -16.39 -16.58 34.02
CA PHE A 258 -15.05 -16.73 33.47
C PHE A 258 -14.73 -15.56 32.54
N VAL A 259 -13.49 -15.07 32.58
CA VAL A 259 -12.97 -14.01 31.70
C VAL A 259 -11.89 -14.63 30.81
N PRO A 260 -12.19 -14.91 29.52
CA PRO A 260 -11.20 -15.45 28.60
C PRO A 260 -10.09 -14.45 28.32
N ASN A 261 -8.87 -14.98 28.16
CA ASN A 261 -7.73 -14.20 27.76
C ASN A 261 -7.82 -13.82 26.27
N ARG A 262 -8.54 -12.72 26.03
CA ARG A 262 -8.72 -12.07 24.72
C ARG A 262 -7.77 -10.89 24.51
N TYR A 263 -6.76 -10.76 25.37
CA TYR A 263 -5.82 -9.65 25.33
C TYR A 263 -4.94 -9.76 24.07
N THR A 264 -4.84 -8.67 23.31
CA THR A 264 -4.04 -8.59 22.08
C THR A 264 -3.70 -7.15 21.78
N ILE A 265 -2.55 -6.92 21.13
CA ILE A 265 -2.18 -5.61 20.58
C ILE A 265 -2.75 -5.37 19.18
N ASP A 266 -3.28 -6.42 18.54
CA ASP A 266 -3.89 -6.36 17.23
C ASP A 266 -5.31 -5.80 17.31
N LYS A 267 -5.35 -4.50 17.54
CA LYS A 267 -6.50 -3.74 18.01
C LYS A 267 -7.53 -3.36 16.94
N THR A 268 -7.21 -3.50 15.65
CA THR A 268 -8.14 -3.11 14.55
C THR A 268 -8.06 -4.04 13.35
N GLN A 269 -9.09 -4.02 12.50
CA GLN A 269 -9.00 -4.62 11.18
C GLN A 269 -7.84 -4.00 10.39
N LEU A 270 -7.07 -4.84 9.69
CA LEU A 270 -6.01 -4.38 8.80
C LEU A 270 -6.59 -3.45 7.73
N ALA A 271 -5.89 -2.37 7.44
CA ALA A 271 -6.35 -1.28 6.59
C ALA A 271 -6.86 -1.76 5.22
N LEU A 272 -6.15 -2.69 4.58
CA LEU A 272 -6.57 -3.25 3.29
C LEU A 272 -7.93 -3.97 3.38
N MET A 273 -8.14 -4.78 4.43
CA MET A 273 -9.38 -5.54 4.62
C MET A 273 -10.53 -4.59 4.95
N LYS A 274 -10.26 -3.49 5.64
CA LYS A 274 -11.24 -2.43 5.91
C LYS A 274 -11.64 -1.67 4.63
N LEU A 275 -10.67 -1.27 3.81
CA LEU A 275 -10.92 -0.53 2.58
C LEU A 275 -11.55 -1.41 1.49
N TYR A 276 -11.09 -2.67 1.39
CA TYR A 276 -11.49 -3.62 0.35
C TYR A 276 -11.66 -5.04 0.93
N PRO A 277 -12.83 -5.36 1.52
CA PRO A 277 -13.07 -6.64 2.22
C PRO A 277 -12.81 -7.90 1.39
N ARG A 278 -12.80 -7.82 0.05
CA ARG A 278 -12.41 -8.94 -0.82
C ARG A 278 -11.01 -9.50 -0.52
N PHE A 279 -10.11 -8.70 0.07
CA PHE A 279 -8.75 -9.13 0.43
C PHE A 279 -8.67 -9.91 1.75
N ILE A 280 -9.77 -10.03 2.50
CA ILE A 280 -9.87 -11.04 3.57
C ILE A 280 -9.55 -12.42 3.00
N ASN A 281 -10.05 -12.71 1.79
CA ASN A 281 -9.79 -13.96 1.09
C ASN A 281 -9.70 -13.78 -0.44
N PRO A 282 -8.57 -13.26 -0.96
CA PRO A 282 -8.49 -12.89 -2.37
C PRO A 282 -8.46 -14.11 -3.31
N GLN A 283 -8.08 -15.30 -2.81
CA GLN A 283 -8.01 -16.55 -3.58
C GLN A 283 -9.08 -17.58 -3.20
N ARG A 284 -10.06 -17.23 -2.36
CA ARG A 284 -11.12 -18.15 -1.88
C ARG A 284 -10.57 -19.42 -1.22
N GLN A 285 -9.44 -19.31 -0.54
CA GLN A 285 -8.78 -20.41 0.16
C GLN A 285 -9.17 -20.43 1.64
N THR A 286 -9.22 -21.61 2.25
CA THR A 286 -9.42 -21.70 3.70
C THR A 286 -8.06 -21.55 4.39
N GLN A 287 -7.98 -20.69 5.40
CA GLN A 287 -6.71 -20.33 6.05
C GLN A 287 -6.90 -20.19 7.56
N TRP A 288 -5.95 -20.69 8.34
CA TRP A 288 -5.99 -20.63 9.79
C TRP A 288 -5.84 -19.20 10.33
N LEU A 289 -6.48 -18.95 11.47
CA LEU A 289 -6.21 -17.82 12.35
C LEU A 289 -5.66 -18.36 13.67
N ARG A 290 -4.92 -17.54 14.39
CA ARG A 290 -4.27 -17.98 15.64
C ARG A 290 -5.23 -18.16 16.82
N ASP A 291 -6.47 -17.70 16.71
CA ASP A 291 -7.40 -17.66 17.84
C ASP A 291 -7.96 -19.03 18.25
N VAL A 292 -7.99 -19.28 19.56
CA VAL A 292 -8.62 -20.47 20.15
C VAL A 292 -10.12 -20.26 20.27
N VAL A 293 -10.90 -21.22 19.77
CA VAL A 293 -12.38 -21.18 19.80
C VAL A 293 -12.95 -22.12 20.86
N SER A 294 -12.31 -23.28 21.09
CA SER A 294 -12.73 -24.24 22.11
C SER A 294 -11.56 -25.15 22.53
N SER A 295 -11.83 -26.22 23.30
CA SER A 295 -10.86 -27.28 23.62
C SER A 295 -10.38 -28.07 22.39
N ALA A 296 -11.09 -27.94 21.26
CA ALA A 296 -10.84 -28.70 20.04
C ALA A 296 -10.63 -27.84 18.78
N TYR A 297 -10.97 -26.55 18.83
CA TYR A 297 -11.16 -25.71 17.64
C TYR A 297 -10.32 -24.44 17.67
N PHE A 298 -9.80 -24.07 16.49
CA PHE A 298 -9.21 -22.76 16.20
C PHE A 298 -10.05 -22.02 15.15
N ALA A 299 -9.97 -20.69 15.17
CA ALA A 299 -10.62 -19.83 14.19
C ALA A 299 -9.92 -19.92 12.83
N ARG A 300 -10.66 -19.62 11.75
CA ARG A 300 -10.14 -19.63 10.39
C ARG A 300 -11.00 -18.73 9.49
N VAL A 301 -10.43 -18.30 8.37
CA VAL A 301 -11.20 -17.73 7.25
C VAL A 301 -11.66 -18.88 6.36
N GLY A 302 -12.96 -18.97 6.09
CA GLY A 302 -13.56 -19.93 5.17
C GLY A 302 -13.33 -19.56 3.70
N SER A 303 -13.44 -20.54 2.79
CA SER A 303 -13.27 -20.35 1.34
C SER A 303 -14.24 -19.33 0.71
N VAL A 304 -15.37 -19.06 1.36
CA VAL A 304 -16.34 -18.03 0.96
C VAL A 304 -16.10 -16.68 1.64
N GLY A 305 -14.99 -16.51 2.36
CA GLY A 305 -14.59 -15.27 3.04
C GLY A 305 -15.16 -15.11 4.45
N THR A 306 -16.01 -16.04 4.91
CA THR A 306 -16.64 -15.99 6.25
C THR A 306 -15.65 -16.30 7.37
N ALA A 307 -15.80 -15.64 8.51
CA ALA A 307 -15.21 -16.12 9.75
C ALA A 307 -15.86 -17.46 10.09
N VAL A 308 -15.07 -18.48 10.38
CA VAL A 308 -15.54 -19.81 10.83
C VAL A 308 -14.47 -20.43 11.74
N TYR A 309 -14.67 -21.67 12.18
CA TYR A 309 -13.69 -22.42 12.95
C TYR A 309 -13.56 -23.85 12.42
N ALA A 310 -12.53 -24.58 12.86
CA ALA A 310 -12.41 -26.01 12.60
C ALA A 310 -11.50 -26.73 13.59
N GLY A 311 -11.62 -28.07 13.59
CA GLY A 311 -10.79 -28.98 14.39
C GLY A 311 -9.31 -28.74 14.18
N ALA A 312 -8.55 -28.72 15.27
CA ALA A 312 -7.10 -28.49 15.19
C ALA A 312 -6.38 -29.51 14.28
N SER A 313 -6.94 -30.71 14.11
CA SER A 313 -6.42 -31.78 13.24
C SER A 313 -6.64 -31.61 11.74
N TYR A 314 -7.45 -30.64 11.32
CA TYR A 314 -7.69 -30.41 9.90
C TYR A 314 -6.48 -29.73 9.23
N SER A 315 -6.09 -30.17 8.04
CA SER A 315 -5.11 -29.45 7.23
C SER A 315 -5.78 -28.27 6.53
N ARG A 316 -5.34 -27.03 6.81
CA ARG A 316 -5.84 -25.79 6.18
C ARG A 316 -4.67 -24.85 5.88
N GLY A 317 -4.95 -23.80 5.11
CA GLY A 317 -3.91 -22.91 4.61
C GLY A 317 -3.20 -22.11 5.69
N VAL A 318 -1.90 -21.92 5.50
CA VAL A 318 -1.04 -21.03 6.28
C VAL A 318 -0.81 -19.78 5.47
N ARG A 319 -1.40 -18.66 5.89
CA ARG A 319 -1.24 -17.35 5.26
C ARG A 319 -0.81 -16.35 6.34
N PRO A 320 0.50 -16.14 6.53
CA PRO A 320 0.99 -15.35 7.63
C PRO A 320 0.83 -13.84 7.38
N VAL A 321 0.97 -13.08 8.45
CA VAL A 321 1.16 -11.63 8.49
C VAL A 321 2.51 -11.33 9.13
N PHE A 322 3.23 -10.34 8.62
CA PHE A 322 4.54 -9.94 9.14
C PHE A 322 4.85 -8.47 8.84
N GLY A 323 5.78 -7.90 9.61
CA GLY A 323 6.30 -6.56 9.38
C GLY A 323 7.53 -6.57 8.47
N LEU A 324 7.57 -5.66 7.50
CA LEU A 324 8.70 -5.43 6.60
C LEU A 324 9.36 -4.10 6.95
N VAL A 325 10.65 -4.14 7.29
CA VAL A 325 11.49 -2.99 7.66
C VAL A 325 12.50 -2.67 6.55
N GLY A 326 13.17 -1.52 6.66
CA GLY A 326 14.15 -1.04 5.68
C GLY A 326 15.56 -0.87 6.23
#